data_AF-A0A9D6EN19-F1
#
_entry.id   AF-A0A9D6EN19-F1
#
_cell.length_a   1.000
_cell.length_b   1.000
_cell.length_c   1.000
_cell.angle_alpha   90.00
_cell.angle_beta   90.00
_cell.angle_gamma   90.00
#
_symmetry.space_group_name_H-M   'P 1'
#
loop_
_entity.id
_entity.type
_entity.pdbx_description
1 polymer ?
#
loop_
_entity_poly.entity_id
_entity_poly.type
_entity_poly.pdbx_seq_one_letter_code
_entity_poly.pdbx_strand_id
1 'polypeptide(L)'
;MAERRAAFEARFGALGTGSPLLMLGDRVFTLVELMERLGLAMEGCRSIDARALGSDRFVIRYLDGDDQCVVAYEFDPAFRYLGETRVHVAEWIGEGTAWISS
;
A
#
# COMPACT_ATOMS: atom_id res chain seq x y z
N MET A 1 -9.76 17.87 5.49
CA MET A 1 -9.76 16.57 4.78
C MET A 1 -8.40 16.30 4.12
N ALA A 2 -7.30 16.44 4.87
CA ALA A 2 -5.94 16.09 4.40
C ALA A 2 -5.09 15.46 5.52
N GLU A 3 -5.58 15.46 6.76
CA GLU A 3 -4.86 14.98 7.93
C GLU A 3 -4.65 13.47 7.88
N ARG A 4 -5.59 12.71 7.27
CA ARG A 4 -5.46 11.24 7.17
C ARG A 4 -4.41 10.85 6.15
N ARG A 5 -4.40 11.49 4.96
CA ARG A 5 -3.30 11.35 4.01
C ARG A 5 -1.98 11.78 4.66
N ALA A 6 -1.93 12.95 5.32
CA ALA A 6 -0.70 13.46 5.92
C ALA A 6 -0.16 12.50 6.99
N ALA A 7 -1.03 11.95 7.84
CA ALA A 7 -0.63 10.94 8.84
C ALA A 7 -0.14 9.63 8.19
N PHE A 8 -0.80 9.19 7.11
CA PHE A 8 -0.36 8.02 6.34
C PHE A 8 1.03 8.25 5.73
N GLU A 9 1.24 9.37 5.05
CA GLU A 9 2.51 9.70 4.42
C GLU A 9 3.60 10.03 5.45
N ALA A 10 3.26 10.54 6.63
CA ALA A 10 4.21 10.72 7.72
C ALA A 10 4.70 9.38 8.29
N ARG A 11 3.82 8.38 8.40
CA ARG A 11 4.16 7.06 8.94
C ARG A 11 4.92 6.21 7.94
N PHE A 12 4.45 6.18 6.69
CA PHE A 12 4.98 5.26 5.71
C PHE A 12 5.98 5.96 4.78
N GLY A 13 5.80 7.25 4.50
CA GLY A 13 6.43 8.01 3.41
C GLY A 13 5.44 8.24 2.26
N ALA A 14 5.74 9.20 1.39
CA ALA A 14 4.88 9.58 0.25
C ALA A 14 4.42 8.38 -0.60
N LEU A 15 3.21 8.44 -1.14
CA LEU A 15 2.65 7.39 -2.02
C LEU A 15 3.41 7.29 -3.35
N GLY A 16 3.71 6.08 -3.81
CA GLY A 16 4.43 5.83 -5.07
C GLY A 16 5.96 5.94 -4.98
N THR A 17 6.52 6.36 -3.84
CA THR A 17 7.98 6.47 -3.66
C THR A 17 8.62 5.22 -3.06
N GLY A 18 7.85 4.15 -2.88
CA GLY A 18 8.39 2.84 -2.51
C GLY A 18 9.06 2.16 -3.69
N SER A 19 9.44 0.90 -3.50
CA SER A 19 10.07 0.08 -4.53
C SER A 19 9.05 -0.90 -5.14
N PRO A 20 9.13 -1.22 -6.44
CA PRO A 20 8.38 -2.31 -7.05
C PRO A 20 8.91 -3.70 -6.64
N LEU A 21 10.04 -3.73 -5.94
CA LEU A 21 10.70 -4.92 -5.43
C LEU A 21 10.97 -4.77 -3.93
N LEU A 22 10.73 -5.82 -3.15
CA LEU A 22 11.04 -5.83 -1.72
C LEU A 22 11.99 -6.98 -1.41
N MET A 23 13.08 -6.67 -0.72
CA MET A 23 14.01 -7.66 -0.22
C MET A 23 13.60 -8.09 1.20
N LEU A 24 13.39 -9.40 1.38
CA LEU A 24 13.08 -10.03 2.66
C LEU A 24 14.14 -11.11 2.91
N GLY A 25 15.05 -10.85 3.85
CA GLY A 25 16.22 -11.69 4.05
C GLY A 25 17.11 -11.70 2.80
N ASP A 26 17.31 -12.88 2.23
CA ASP A 26 18.12 -13.14 1.03
C ASP A 26 17.30 -13.21 -0.27
N ARG A 27 15.98 -12.98 -0.20
CA ARG A 27 15.07 -13.10 -1.34
C ARG A 27 14.48 -11.75 -1.73
N VAL A 28 14.33 -11.55 -3.03
CA VAL A 28 13.64 -10.41 -3.63
C VAL A 28 12.27 -10.86 -4.09
N PHE A 29 11.24 -10.09 -3.75
CA PHE A 29 9.87 -10.30 -4.15
C PHE A 29 9.38 -9.11 -4.98
N THR A 30 8.67 -9.38 -6.06
CA THR A 30 7.86 -8.40 -6.79
C THR A 30 6.58 -8.07 -6.00
N LEU A 31 5.95 -6.93 -6.33
CA LEU A 31 4.66 -6.59 -5.71
C LEU A 31 3.59 -7.64 -5.97
N VAL A 32 3.56 -8.25 -7.16
CA VAL A 32 2.58 -9.30 -7.49
C VAL A 32 2.78 -10.52 -6.59
N GLU A 33 4.01 -11.01 -6.45
CA GLU A 33 4.32 -12.13 -5.57
C GLU A 33 3.98 -11.83 -4.10
N LEU A 34 4.20 -10.59 -3.64
CA LEU A 34 3.79 -10.16 -2.30
C LEU A 34 2.27 -10.17 -2.15
N MET A 35 1.53 -9.63 -3.13
CA MET A 35 0.06 -9.61 -3.09
C MET A 35 -0.50 -11.03 -3.03
N GLU A 36 0.02 -11.96 -3.83
CA GLU A 36 -0.39 -13.37 -3.81
C GLU A 36 -0.08 -14.02 -2.45
N ARG A 37 1.14 -13.83 -1.95
CA ARG A 37 1.61 -14.48 -0.73
C ARG A 37 0.94 -13.98 0.54
N LEU A 38 0.47 -12.72 0.53
CA LEU A 38 -0.27 -12.09 1.63
C LEU A 38 -1.79 -12.26 1.48
N GLY A 39 -2.28 -12.91 0.42
CA GLY A 39 -3.71 -13.08 0.18
C GLY A 39 -4.44 -11.80 -0.25
N LEU A 40 -3.73 -10.85 -0.85
CA LEU A 40 -4.21 -9.53 -1.28
C LEU A 40 -4.50 -9.45 -2.78
N ALA A 41 -4.14 -10.48 -3.56
CA ALA A 41 -4.35 -10.56 -5.01
C ALA A 41 -5.81 -10.82 -5.39
N MET A 42 -6.74 -10.05 -4.81
CA MET A 42 -8.17 -10.10 -5.10
C MET A 42 -8.52 -9.25 -6.34
N GLU A 43 -9.69 -9.50 -6.91
CA GLU A 43 -10.23 -8.62 -7.96
C GLU A 43 -10.37 -7.18 -7.42
N GLY A 44 -10.21 -6.17 -8.28
CA GLY A 44 -10.23 -4.76 -7.86
C GLY A 44 -8.98 -4.28 -7.12
N CYS A 45 -8.16 -5.17 -6.55
CA CYS A 45 -6.94 -4.79 -5.86
C CYS A 45 -5.77 -4.56 -6.84
N ARG A 46 -5.01 -3.48 -6.62
CA ARG A 46 -3.86 -3.09 -7.46
C ARG A 46 -2.69 -2.62 -6.60
N SER A 47 -1.56 -3.32 -6.66
CA SER A 47 -0.35 -2.91 -5.95
C SER A 47 0.18 -1.56 -6.45
N ILE A 48 0.74 -0.77 -5.54
CA ILE A 48 1.32 0.56 -5.79
C ILE A 48 2.84 0.46 -5.61
N ASP A 49 3.30 0.14 -4.40
CA ASP A 49 4.70 -0.08 -4.07
C ASP A 49 4.86 -0.81 -2.73
N ALA A 50 6.10 -1.16 -2.35
CA ALA A 50 6.42 -1.75 -1.07
C ALA A 50 7.69 -1.13 -0.46
N ARG A 51 7.82 -1.22 0.87
CA ARG A 51 8.96 -0.68 1.64
C ARG A 51 9.25 -1.48 2.89
N ALA A 52 10.52 -1.47 3.32
CA ALA A 52 10.90 -1.80 4.68
C ALA A 52 10.67 -0.56 5.59
N LEU A 53 10.04 -0.76 6.73
CA LEU A 53 9.84 0.26 7.78
C LEU A 53 10.83 0.11 8.93
N GLY A 54 11.68 -0.91 8.87
CA GLY A 54 12.66 -1.31 9.87
C GLY A 54 13.25 -2.67 9.50
N SER A 55 13.91 -3.32 10.45
CA SER A 55 14.57 -4.62 10.21
C SER A 55 13.59 -5.80 10.11
N ASP A 56 12.40 -5.68 10.72
CA ASP A 56 11.44 -6.77 10.92
C ASP A 56 10.00 -6.37 10.55
N ARG A 57 9.83 -5.20 9.93
CA ARG A 57 8.51 -4.67 9.55
C ARG A 57 8.56 -4.13 8.14
N PHE A 58 7.60 -4.59 7.35
CA PHE A 58 7.45 -4.23 5.95
C PHE A 58 6.05 -3.74 5.70
N VAL A 59 5.89 -2.98 4.62
CA VAL A 59 4.59 -2.54 4.15
C VAL A 59 4.50 -2.77 2.65
N ILE A 60 3.38 -3.33 2.21
CA ILE A 60 2.93 -3.23 0.82
C ILE A 60 1.76 -2.25 0.78
N ARG A 61 1.78 -1.38 -0.23
CA ARG A 61 0.69 -0.44 -0.47
C ARG A 61 -0.03 -0.81 -1.75
N TYR A 62 -1.34 -0.81 -1.69
CA TYR A 62 -2.20 -1.13 -2.82
C TYR A 62 -3.48 -0.30 -2.77
N LEU A 63 -4.09 -0.13 -3.94
CA LEU A 63 -5.45 0.38 -4.07
C LEU A 63 -6.42 -0.80 -3.91
N ASP A 64 -7.31 -0.67 -2.94
CA ASP A 64 -8.54 -1.45 -2.85
C ASP A 64 -9.61 -0.70 -3.66
N GLY A 65 -9.95 -1.25 -4.83
CA GLY A 65 -10.92 -0.62 -5.75
C GLY A 65 -12.36 -0.68 -5.25
N ASP A 66 -12.69 -1.68 -4.43
CA ASP A 66 -14.05 -1.89 -3.94
C ASP A 66 -14.36 -0.90 -2.81
N ASP A 67 -13.42 -0.73 -1.89
CA ASP A 67 -13.52 0.23 -0.77
C ASP A 67 -13.01 1.65 -1.13
N GLN A 68 -12.53 1.85 -2.37
CA GLN A 68 -11.90 3.09 -2.83
C GLN A 68 -10.82 3.63 -1.89
N CYS A 69 -10.01 2.73 -1.32
CA CYS A 69 -9.01 3.05 -0.31
C CYS A 69 -7.60 2.73 -0.79
N VAL A 70 -6.65 3.60 -0.43
CA VAL A 70 -5.24 3.22 -0.37
C VAL A 70 -5.02 2.50 0.95
N VAL A 71 -4.50 1.28 0.86
CA VAL A 71 -4.19 0.43 2.01
C VAL A 71 -2.68 0.35 2.18
N ALA A 72 -2.18 0.61 3.38
CA ALA A 72 -0.84 0.20 3.83
C ALA A 72 -0.98 -1.04 4.68
N TYR A 73 -0.64 -2.19 4.13
CA TYR A 73 -0.70 -3.48 4.81
C TYR A 73 0.68 -3.82 5.38
N GLU A 74 0.78 -3.90 6.71
CA GLU A 74 2.02 -4.15 7.42
C GLU A 74 2.17 -5.65 7.73
N PHE A 75 3.37 -6.19 7.50
CA PHE A 75 3.69 -7.60 7.75
C PHE A 75 5.14 -7.79 8.20
N ASP A 76 5.41 -8.96 8.81
CA ASP A 76 6.74 -9.35 9.27
C ASP A 76 7.49 -10.22 8.23
N PRO A 77 8.78 -10.58 8.44
CA PRO A 77 9.52 -11.42 7.48
C PRO A 77 8.90 -12.82 7.23
N ALA A 78 8.02 -13.28 8.12
CA ALA A 78 7.29 -14.54 8.00
C ALA A 78 5.91 -14.36 7.34
N PHE A 79 5.65 -13.20 6.72
CA PHE A 79 4.38 -12.84 6.08
C PHE A 79 3.19 -12.80 7.05
N ARG A 80 3.44 -12.64 8.35
CA ARG A 80 2.38 -12.50 9.34
C ARG A 80 1.88 -11.06 9.34
N TYR A 81 0.55 -10.91 9.34
CA TYR A 81 -0.12 -9.63 9.45
C TYR A 81 0.25 -8.91 10.75
N LEU A 82 0.60 -7.62 10.65
CA LEU A 82 0.92 -6.76 11.79
C LEU A 82 -0.09 -5.62 11.99
N GLY A 83 -0.92 -5.34 10.99
CA GLY A 83 -1.85 -4.22 10.99
C GLY A 83 -1.99 -3.60 9.61
N GLU A 84 -2.99 -2.74 9.45
CA GLU A 84 -3.15 -1.95 8.24
C GLU A 84 -3.63 -0.53 8.57
N THR A 85 -3.32 0.40 7.67
CA THR A 85 -3.93 1.73 7.65
C THR A 85 -4.64 1.91 6.31
N ARG A 86 -5.92 2.28 6.36
CA ARG A 86 -6.74 2.56 5.17
C ARG A 86 -7.11 4.02 5.11
N VAL A 87 -6.92 4.63 3.94
CA VAL A 87 -7.29 6.02 3.70
C VAL A 87 -7.98 6.11 2.35
N HIS A 88 -9.16 6.74 2.35
CA HIS A 88 -9.96 6.91 1.14
C HIS A 88 -9.18 7.68 0.06
N VAL A 89 -9.27 7.24 -1.19
CA VAL A 89 -8.49 7.76 -2.32
C VAL A 89 -8.73 9.26 -2.58
N ALA A 90 -9.93 9.76 -2.23
CA ALA A 90 -10.27 11.18 -2.32
C ALA A 90 -9.27 12.11 -1.59
N GLU A 91 -8.58 11.62 -0.56
CA GLU A 91 -7.58 12.41 0.18
C GLU A 91 -6.29 12.69 -0.64
N TRP A 92 -6.01 11.88 -1.67
CA TRP A 92 -4.90 12.14 -2.62
C TRP A 92 -5.34 12.92 -3.85
N ILE A 93 -6.59 12.75 -4.26
CA ILE A 93 -7.14 13.39 -5.46
C ILE A 93 -7.55 14.85 -5.18
N GLY A 94 -7.87 15.18 -3.92
CA GLY A 94 -8.44 16.48 -3.53
C GLY A 94 -9.87 16.66 -4.03
N GLU A 95 -10.60 17.63 -3.48
CA GLU A 95 -11.87 18.07 -4.08
C GLU A 95 -11.55 18.73 -5.44
N GLY A 96 -11.83 18.04 -6.56
CA GLY A 96 -11.66 18.65 -7.88
C GLY A 96 -11.42 17.74 -9.08
N THR A 97 -11.15 16.45 -8.90
CA THR A 97 -11.10 15.55 -10.08
C THR A 97 -12.50 15.05 -10.38
N ALA A 98 -13.25 15.85 -11.15
CA ALA A 98 -14.37 15.34 -11.91
C ALA A 98 -13.86 14.13 -12.71
N TRP A 99 -14.46 12.97 -12.48
CA TRP A 99 -14.26 11.81 -13.30
C TRP A 99 -14.68 12.20 -14.72
N ILE A 100 -13.73 12.56 -15.58
CA ILE A 100 -14.00 12.67 -17.01
C ILE A 100 -14.17 11.23 -17.47
N SER A 101 -15.44 10.80 -17.55
CA SER A 101 -15.83 9.71 -18.42
C SER A 101 -15.41 10.10 -19.85
N SER A 102 -14.54 9.30 -20.47
CA SER A 102 -14.39 9.20 -21.92
C SER A 102 -14.66 7.77 -22.32
#